data_AF-A0A6M1Z019-F1
#
_entry.id   AF-A0A6M1Z019-F1
#
_cell.length_a   1.000
_cell.length_b   1.000
_cell.length_c   1.000
_cell.angle_alpha   90.00
_cell.angle_beta   90.00
_cell.angle_gamma   90.00
#
_symmetry.space_group_name_H-M   'P 1'
#
loop_
_entity.id
_entity.type
_entity.pdbx_description
1 polymer ?
#
loop_
_entity_poly.entity_id
_entity_poly.type
_entity_poly.pdbx_seq_one_letter_code
_entity_poly.pdbx_strand_id
1 'polypeptide(L)'
;MIAFYICGGIFDLAKKQERLKDLTAQMESPTFWEDPSEAQKVIDESNQLKAWTDPYQEIKRRFENVQELLPEVNESDEAEFFAELIEELVQIETLLEELEIRKMLSGELDPKNCYLSINSGAGGTEACDWAQMLTRMYERWASKRGWKVETIDCVEGEVAGIKNITLKISGSFAYGYCKAEKGVHRLVRISPFDSNAKRHTSFASVDATPEIDEDIQVEIRPDQIRVDTFRASGAGGQHVNTTDSAVRITHLSTGIVVTCQNERSQIQNKETCMKLLKAKLYEKECLERESKIKELGGEKMDIAWGSQIRNYVFQPYTLVKDTRTKYEVGNIDSVMDGDLDGFIHAFLKEFG
;
A
#
# COMPACT_ATOMS: atom_id res chain seq x y z
N MET A 1 8.88 39.06 17.16
CA MET A 1 10.00 38.19 16.73
C MET A 1 9.49 36.75 16.84
N ILE A 2 8.70 36.32 15.85
CA ILE A 2 8.18 34.94 15.80
C ILE A 2 9.38 34.10 15.37
N ALA A 3 9.92 33.31 16.29
CA ALA A 3 10.98 32.36 15.98
C ALA A 3 10.40 31.34 14.99
N PHE A 4 10.80 31.47 13.71
CA PHE A 4 10.51 30.49 12.69
C PHE A 4 11.06 29.14 13.15
N TYR A 5 10.18 28.24 13.57
CA TYR A 5 10.54 26.84 13.70
C TYR A 5 10.90 26.34 12.31
N ILE A 6 12.20 26.17 12.08
CA ILE A 6 12.71 25.58 10.85
C ILE A 6 12.16 24.15 10.80
N CYS A 7 11.11 23.93 10.00
CA CYS A 7 10.59 22.59 9.73
C CYS A 7 11.69 21.67 9.15
N GLY A 8 12.82 22.22 8.70
CA GLY A 8 13.98 21.48 8.22
C GLY A 8 14.57 20.46 9.20
N GLY A 9 14.47 20.69 10.52
CA GLY A 9 14.89 19.69 11.52
C GLY A 9 13.92 18.51 11.65
N ILE A 10 12.65 18.72 11.31
CA ILE A 10 11.58 17.74 11.45
C ILE A 10 11.62 16.71 10.31
N PHE A 11 12.18 17.07 9.16
CA PHE A 11 12.19 16.24 7.94
C PHE A 11 13.56 15.58 7.63
N ASP A 12 14.57 15.78 8.49
CA ASP A 12 15.96 15.31 8.34
C ASP A 12 16.54 15.58 6.94
N LEU A 13 16.20 16.76 6.38
CA LEU A 13 16.47 17.10 4.98
C LEU A 13 17.96 17.22 4.67
N ALA A 14 18.79 17.58 5.64
CA ALA A 14 20.23 17.68 5.46
C ALA A 14 20.84 16.32 5.08
N LYS A 15 20.47 15.25 5.80
CA LYS A 15 20.93 13.90 5.48
C LYS A 15 20.36 13.39 4.16
N LYS A 16 19.09 13.70 3.86
CA LYS A 16 18.46 13.32 2.58
C LYS A 16 19.14 14.00 1.40
N GLN A 17 19.52 15.27 1.53
CA GLN A 17 20.26 16.01 0.49
C GLN A 17 21.69 15.49 0.32
N GLU A 18 22.37 15.13 1.40
CA GLU A 18 23.71 14.50 1.34
C GLU A 18 23.63 13.15 0.64
N ARG A 19 22.69 12.29 1.03
CA ARG A 19 22.45 10.99 0.38
C ARG A 19 22.09 11.14 -1.10
N LEU A 20 21.28 12.14 -1.46
CA LEU A 20 20.92 12.41 -2.85
C LEU A 20 22.14 12.83 -3.67
N LYS A 21 23.08 13.61 -3.10
CA LYS A 21 24.36 13.93 -3.76
C LYS A 21 25.20 12.68 -3.98
N ASP A 22 25.30 11.81 -2.99
CA ASP A 22 26.04 10.55 -3.12
C ASP A 22 25.46 9.65 -4.23
N LEU A 23 24.13 9.51 -4.26
CA LEU A 23 23.44 8.73 -5.29
C LEU A 23 23.60 9.36 -6.68
N THR A 24 23.55 10.69 -6.78
CA THR A 24 23.79 11.41 -8.05
C THR A 24 25.22 11.19 -8.54
N ALA A 25 26.21 11.22 -7.65
CA ALA A 25 27.60 10.92 -7.99
C ALA A 25 27.78 9.46 -8.44
N GLN A 26 27.03 8.51 -7.86
CA GLN A 26 27.00 7.12 -8.34
C GLN A 26 26.39 6.99 -9.73
N MET A 27 25.31 7.72 -10.02
CA MET A 27 24.67 7.74 -11.34
C MET A 27 25.56 8.36 -12.44
N GLU A 28 26.47 9.26 -12.07
CA GLU A 28 27.47 9.86 -12.98
C GLU A 28 28.65 8.92 -13.27
N SER A 29 28.79 7.82 -12.53
CA SER A 29 29.87 6.85 -12.75
C SER A 29 29.66 6.06 -14.06
N PRO A 30 30.70 5.87 -14.88
CA PRO A 30 30.60 5.09 -16.12
C PRO A 30 30.26 3.60 -15.92
N THR A 31 30.55 3.04 -14.74
CA THR A 31 30.22 1.65 -14.37
C THR A 31 28.78 1.46 -13.89
N PHE A 32 28.01 2.54 -13.70
CA PHE A 32 26.66 2.47 -13.14
C PHE A 32 25.69 1.67 -14.00
N TRP A 33 25.84 1.76 -15.33
CA TRP A 33 24.97 1.08 -16.29
C TRP A 33 25.38 -0.38 -16.57
N GLU A 34 26.42 -0.91 -15.91
CA GLU A 34 26.85 -2.30 -16.08
C GLU A 34 25.88 -3.30 -15.43
N ASP A 35 25.19 -2.91 -14.35
CA ASP A 35 24.16 -3.72 -13.69
C ASP A 35 22.79 -3.01 -13.72
N PRO A 36 21.89 -3.41 -14.64
CA PRO A 36 20.56 -2.82 -14.77
C PRO A 36 19.71 -2.93 -13.50
N SER A 37 19.93 -3.96 -12.67
CA SER A 37 19.12 -4.18 -11.45
C SER A 37 19.51 -3.20 -10.36
N GLU A 38 20.82 -3.02 -10.13
CA GLU A 38 21.33 -2.06 -9.14
C GLU A 38 21.10 -0.62 -9.60
N ALA A 39 21.24 -0.34 -10.90
CA ALA A 39 20.93 0.98 -11.46
C ALA A 39 19.47 1.38 -11.19
N GLN A 40 18.52 0.46 -11.39
CA GLN A 40 17.10 0.72 -11.13
C GLN A 40 16.83 1.03 -9.65
N LYS A 41 17.43 0.26 -8.71
CA LYS A 41 17.29 0.51 -7.28
C LYS A 41 17.81 1.89 -6.86
N VAL A 42 18.98 2.29 -7.37
CA VAL A 42 19.58 3.60 -7.08
C VAL A 42 18.74 4.73 -7.66
N ILE A 43 18.20 4.56 -8.87
CA ILE A 43 17.27 5.52 -9.47
C ILE A 43 16.00 5.65 -8.63
N ASP A 44 15.42 4.53 -8.19
CA ASP A 44 14.22 4.52 -7.37
C ASP A 44 14.47 5.17 -5.99
N GLU A 45 15.60 4.88 -5.35
CA GLU A 45 16.01 5.54 -4.09
C GLU A 45 16.21 7.05 -4.29
N SER A 46 16.86 7.47 -5.40
CA SER A 46 17.03 8.90 -5.72
C SER A 46 15.69 9.58 -5.94
N ASN A 47 14.76 8.95 -6.68
CA ASN A 47 13.43 9.49 -6.93
C ASN A 47 12.61 9.61 -5.64
N GLN A 48 12.73 8.64 -4.73
CA GLN A 48 12.10 8.71 -3.40
C GLN A 48 12.66 9.89 -2.59
N LEU A 49 13.97 10.13 -2.61
CA LEU A 49 14.57 11.26 -1.90
C LEU A 49 14.21 12.61 -2.54
N LYS A 50 14.22 12.69 -3.88
CA LYS A 50 13.79 13.87 -4.65
C LYS A 50 12.36 14.27 -4.34
N ALA A 51 11.48 13.29 -4.13
CA ALA A 51 10.10 13.54 -3.72
C ALA A 51 9.97 14.30 -2.38
N TRP A 52 11.02 14.36 -1.56
CA TRP A 52 11.05 15.19 -0.35
C TRP A 52 11.83 16.49 -0.53
N THR A 53 12.96 16.44 -1.23
CA THR A 53 13.85 17.61 -1.34
C THR A 53 13.31 18.67 -2.27
N ASP A 54 12.68 18.26 -3.39
CA ASP A 54 12.27 19.18 -4.44
C ASP A 54 11.07 20.05 -3.99
N PRO A 55 9.99 19.49 -3.39
CA PRO A 55 8.89 20.31 -2.88
C PRO A 55 9.35 21.25 -1.76
N TYR A 56 10.29 20.82 -0.91
CA TYR A 56 10.83 21.68 0.14
C TYR A 56 11.62 22.85 -0.44
N GLN A 57 12.46 22.61 -1.44
CA GLN A 57 13.20 23.67 -2.13
C GLN A 57 12.24 24.63 -2.83
N GLU A 58 11.16 24.12 -3.42
CA GLU A 58 10.13 24.94 -4.05
C GLU A 58 9.41 25.84 -3.05
N ILE A 59 8.95 25.28 -1.93
CA ILE A 59 8.32 26.05 -0.83
C ILE A 59 9.27 27.11 -0.32
N LYS A 60 10.54 26.76 -0.10
CA LYS A 60 11.56 27.70 0.36
C LYS A 60 11.74 28.85 -0.63
N ARG A 61 11.87 28.54 -1.93
CA ARG A 61 12.01 29.54 -2.99
C ARG A 61 10.79 30.46 -3.08
N ARG A 62 9.58 29.90 -3.08
CA ARG A 62 8.34 30.68 -3.11
C ARG A 62 8.21 31.58 -1.89
N PHE A 63 8.56 31.07 -0.71
CA PHE A 63 8.54 31.85 0.52
C PHE A 63 9.58 32.98 0.50
N GLU A 64 10.80 32.73 0.03
CA GLU A 64 11.83 33.76 -0.16
C GLU A 64 11.35 34.85 -1.14
N ASN A 65 10.74 34.48 -2.27
CA ASN A 65 10.14 35.44 -3.21
C ASN A 65 9.05 36.30 -2.55
N VAL A 66 8.14 35.68 -1.78
CA VAL A 66 7.10 36.43 -1.05
C VAL A 66 7.71 37.38 -0.03
N GLN A 67 8.78 36.96 0.67
CA GLN A 67 9.50 37.83 1.61
C GLN A 67 10.19 39.01 0.94
N GLU A 68 10.75 38.83 -0.26
CA GLU A 68 11.39 39.90 -1.04
C GLU A 68 10.37 40.90 -1.60
N LEU A 69 9.18 40.45 -1.98
CA LEU A 69 8.11 41.30 -2.52
C LEU A 69 7.32 42.05 -1.43
N LEU A 70 7.28 41.53 -0.20
CA LEU A 70 6.51 42.10 0.91
C LEU A 70 6.80 43.58 1.22
N PRO A 71 8.06 44.08 1.19
CA PRO A 71 8.37 45.49 1.39
C PRO A 71 7.80 46.38 0.28
N GLU A 72 7.85 45.94 -0.98
CA GLU A 72 7.37 46.71 -2.13
C GLU A 72 5.86 46.92 -2.08
N VAL A 73 5.10 45.91 -1.62
CA VAL A 73 3.64 45.98 -1.46
C VAL A 73 3.22 46.93 -0.35
N ASN A 74 4.00 46.97 0.74
CA ASN A 74 3.74 47.89 1.85
C ASN A 74 4.01 49.35 1.46
N GLU A 75 4.79 49.61 0.40
CA GLU A 75 5.07 50.96 -0.09
C GLU A 75 4.07 51.42 -1.18
N SER A 76 3.46 50.50 -1.94
CA SER A 76 2.58 50.83 -3.06
C SER A 76 1.08 50.96 -2.72
N ASP A 77 0.60 50.42 -1.58
CA ASP A 77 -0.81 50.43 -1.16
C ASP A 77 -1.79 49.86 -2.23
N GLU A 78 -1.30 49.05 -3.15
CA GLU A 78 -2.10 48.43 -4.21
C GLU A 78 -2.79 47.15 -3.71
N ALA A 79 -4.11 47.23 -3.51
CA ALA A 79 -4.91 46.12 -2.99
C ALA A 79 -4.89 44.85 -3.87
N GLU A 80 -4.66 44.99 -5.18
CA GLU A 80 -4.54 43.85 -6.11
C GLU A 80 -3.25 43.06 -5.84
N PHE A 81 -2.13 43.75 -5.63
CA PHE A 81 -0.84 43.12 -5.37
C PHE A 81 -0.81 42.40 -4.00
N PHE A 82 -1.56 42.92 -3.03
CA PHE A 82 -1.76 42.25 -1.74
C PHE A 82 -2.60 40.96 -1.87
N ALA A 83 -3.61 40.95 -2.75
CA ALA A 83 -4.42 39.77 -3.00
C ALA A 83 -3.60 38.65 -3.67
N GLU A 84 -2.75 38.98 -4.64
CA GLU A 84 -1.83 38.04 -5.28
C GLU A 84 -0.85 37.40 -4.28
N LEU A 85 -0.29 38.18 -3.35
CA LEU A 85 0.56 37.64 -2.29
C LEU A 85 -0.19 36.69 -1.34
N ILE A 86 -1.45 36.98 -1.02
CA ILE A 86 -2.27 36.07 -0.21
C ILE A 86 -2.50 34.76 -0.96
N GLU A 87 -2.80 34.80 -2.26
CA GLU A 87 -2.97 33.59 -3.07
C GLU A 87 -1.69 32.75 -3.09
N GLU A 88 -0.52 33.36 -3.25
CA GLU A 88 0.77 32.66 -3.15
C GLU A 88 1.01 32.06 -1.76
N LEU A 89 0.66 32.77 -0.68
CA LEU A 89 0.76 32.23 0.68
C LEU A 89 -0.17 31.02 0.89
N VAL A 90 -1.39 31.05 0.35
CA VAL A 90 -2.32 29.92 0.39
C VAL A 90 -1.77 28.71 -0.39
N GLN A 91 -1.12 28.94 -1.53
CA GLN A 91 -0.45 27.87 -2.26
C GLN A 91 0.73 27.28 -1.47
N ILE A 92 1.54 28.13 -0.84
CA ILE A 92 2.65 27.70 0.03
C ILE A 92 2.12 26.86 1.19
N GLU A 93 1.04 27.29 1.84
CA GLU A 93 0.39 26.55 2.92
C GLU A 93 -0.08 25.17 2.45
N THR A 94 -0.73 25.10 1.29
CA THR A 94 -1.18 23.83 0.69
C THR A 94 -0.02 22.87 0.44
N LEU A 95 1.08 23.35 -0.14
CA LEU A 95 2.28 22.54 -0.39
C LEU A 95 2.96 22.08 0.92
N LEU A 96 2.92 22.92 1.95
CA LEU A 96 3.47 22.60 3.27
C LEU A 96 2.64 21.52 3.96
N GLU A 97 1.31 21.63 3.91
CA GLU A 97 0.41 20.59 4.41
C GLU A 97 0.67 19.24 3.73
N GLU A 98 0.84 19.22 2.41
CA GLU A 98 1.20 18.00 1.69
C GLU A 98 2.51 17.37 2.17
N LEU A 99 3.54 18.17 2.46
CA LEU A 99 4.81 17.67 3.02
C LEU A 99 4.65 17.13 4.44
N GLU A 100 3.82 17.78 5.26
CA GLU A 100 3.51 17.29 6.61
C GLU A 100 2.79 15.94 6.56
N ILE A 101 1.84 15.79 5.64
CA ILE A 101 1.12 14.54 5.42
C ILE A 101 2.08 13.44 4.96
N ARG A 102 3.00 13.74 4.04
CA ARG A 102 4.03 12.76 3.63
C ARG A 102 4.83 12.28 4.83
N LYS A 103 5.15 13.15 5.79
CA LYS A 103 5.86 12.74 7.01
C LYS A 103 5.06 11.78 7.89
N MET A 104 3.75 11.93 7.94
CA MET A 104 2.86 10.96 8.61
C MET A 104 2.83 9.60 7.87
N LEU A 105 3.31 9.56 6.62
CA LEU A 105 3.49 8.36 5.80
C LEU A 105 4.92 7.81 5.89
N SER A 106 5.50 7.77 7.09
CA SER A 106 6.86 7.27 7.33
C SER A 106 6.95 5.77 7.58
N GLY A 107 5.86 5.01 7.40
CA GLY A 107 5.87 3.55 7.53
C GLY A 107 6.73 2.89 6.45
N GLU A 108 7.35 1.76 6.80
CA GLU A 108 8.24 1.01 5.89
C GLU A 108 7.55 0.58 4.57
N LEU A 109 6.23 0.38 4.62
CA LEU A 109 5.41 -0.05 3.49
C LEU A 109 4.66 1.12 2.82
N ASP A 110 4.60 2.29 3.46
CA ASP A 110 3.87 3.46 2.96
C ASP A 110 4.33 3.94 1.57
N PRO A 111 5.63 3.95 1.21
CA PRO A 111 6.07 4.39 -0.13
C PRO A 111 5.78 3.36 -1.23
N LYS A 112 5.38 2.13 -0.89
CA LYS A 112 5.17 1.07 -1.88
C LYS A 112 3.86 1.27 -2.64
N ASN A 113 3.79 0.64 -3.81
CA ASN A 113 2.54 0.46 -4.54
C ASN A 113 1.56 -0.35 -3.69
N CYS A 114 0.28 -0.37 -4.08
CA CYS A 114 -0.71 -1.15 -3.36
C CYS A 114 -1.73 -1.83 -4.26
N TYR A 115 -2.27 -2.92 -3.72
CA TYR A 115 -3.45 -3.60 -4.21
C TYR A 115 -4.66 -3.12 -3.41
N LEU A 116 -5.64 -2.54 -4.11
CA LEU A 116 -6.91 -2.12 -3.56
C LEU A 116 -7.97 -3.14 -3.96
N SER A 117 -8.48 -3.91 -3.00
CA SER A 117 -9.53 -4.90 -3.23
C SER A 117 -10.86 -4.40 -2.68
N ILE A 118 -11.87 -4.34 -3.53
CA ILE A 118 -13.22 -3.89 -3.18
C ILE A 118 -14.16 -5.08 -3.31
N ASN A 119 -14.83 -5.43 -2.21
CA ASN A 119 -15.80 -6.52 -2.17
C ASN A 119 -17.18 -5.99 -1.84
N SER A 120 -18.19 -6.41 -2.62
CA SER A 120 -19.59 -6.14 -2.32
C SER A 120 -20.02 -6.92 -1.07
N GLY A 121 -20.67 -6.25 -0.13
CA GLY A 121 -21.20 -6.87 1.09
C GLY A 121 -22.61 -7.44 0.94
N ALA A 122 -23.30 -7.60 2.07
CA ALA A 122 -24.70 -7.99 2.09
C ALA A 122 -25.58 -6.88 1.50
N GLY A 123 -26.33 -7.19 0.44
CA GLY A 123 -27.20 -6.24 -0.27
C GLY A 123 -27.55 -6.62 -1.72
N GLY A 124 -27.01 -7.75 -2.23
CA GLY A 124 -27.32 -8.24 -3.58
C GLY A 124 -26.89 -7.24 -4.65
N THR A 125 -27.75 -7.01 -5.65
CA THR A 125 -27.47 -6.11 -6.78
C THR A 125 -27.13 -4.68 -6.36
N GLU A 126 -27.74 -4.16 -5.30
CA GLU A 126 -27.48 -2.80 -4.81
C GLU A 126 -26.07 -2.68 -4.18
N ALA A 127 -25.59 -3.73 -3.50
CA ALA A 127 -24.23 -3.75 -2.98
C ALA A 127 -23.20 -3.90 -4.11
N CYS A 128 -23.52 -4.65 -5.16
CA CYS A 128 -22.67 -4.74 -6.36
C CYS A 128 -22.56 -3.39 -7.09
N ASP A 129 -23.67 -2.66 -7.23
CA ASP A 129 -23.65 -1.31 -7.82
C ASP A 129 -22.84 -0.33 -6.97
N TRP A 130 -22.97 -0.42 -5.64
CA TRP A 130 -22.17 0.39 -4.73
C TRP A 130 -20.67 0.10 -4.85
N ALA A 131 -20.27 -1.16 -4.94
CA ALA A 131 -18.87 -1.52 -5.17
C ALA A 131 -18.36 -0.93 -6.49
N GLN A 132 -19.17 -0.96 -7.56
CA GLN A 132 -18.81 -0.32 -8.84
C GLN A 132 -18.64 1.21 -8.71
N MET A 133 -19.53 1.87 -7.96
CA MET A 133 -19.41 3.31 -7.70
C MET A 133 -18.13 3.66 -6.94
N LEU A 134 -17.75 2.84 -5.95
CA LEU A 134 -16.49 3.00 -5.22
C LEU A 134 -15.27 2.80 -6.14
N THR A 135 -15.30 1.78 -7.01
CA THR A 135 -14.25 1.56 -8.00
C THR A 135 -14.00 2.82 -8.82
N ARG A 136 -15.06 3.39 -9.40
CA ARG A 136 -14.98 4.62 -10.22
C ARG A 136 -14.45 5.81 -9.42
N MET A 137 -14.84 5.92 -8.14
CA MET A 137 -14.36 6.96 -7.25
C MET A 137 -12.85 6.85 -7.02
N TYR A 138 -12.33 5.65 -6.75
CA TYR A 138 -10.90 5.42 -6.55
C TYR A 138 -10.08 5.55 -7.83
N GLU A 139 -10.60 5.11 -8.99
CA GLU A 139 -9.94 5.31 -10.29
C GLU A 139 -9.74 6.81 -10.61
N ARG A 140 -10.77 7.62 -10.32
CA ARG A 140 -10.70 9.08 -10.51
C ARG A 140 -9.75 9.74 -9.52
N TRP A 141 -9.78 9.31 -8.27
CA TRP A 141 -8.85 9.79 -7.24
C TRP A 141 -7.39 9.47 -7.61
N ALA A 142 -7.11 8.25 -8.03
CA ALA A 142 -5.79 7.85 -8.51
C ALA A 142 -5.35 8.65 -9.74
N SER A 143 -6.26 8.89 -10.69
CA SER A 143 -6.00 9.71 -11.88
C SER A 143 -5.66 11.17 -11.54
N LYS A 144 -6.38 11.77 -10.57
CA LYS A 144 -6.10 13.14 -10.08
C LYS A 144 -4.71 13.27 -9.46
N ARG A 145 -4.26 12.23 -8.75
CA ARG A 145 -2.93 12.16 -8.13
C ARG A 145 -1.82 11.70 -9.10
N GLY A 146 -2.16 11.40 -10.35
CA GLY A 146 -1.21 10.94 -11.37
C GLY A 146 -0.71 9.51 -11.16
N TRP A 147 -1.44 8.70 -10.41
CA TRP A 147 -1.11 7.28 -10.21
C TRP A 147 -1.61 6.43 -11.36
N LYS A 148 -0.87 5.37 -11.65
CA LYS A 148 -1.26 4.38 -12.66
C LYS A 148 -2.16 3.33 -12.00
N VAL A 149 -3.35 3.13 -12.57
CA VAL A 149 -4.30 2.11 -12.13
C VAL A 149 -4.33 0.97 -13.16
N GLU A 150 -4.16 -0.25 -12.70
CA GLU A 150 -4.32 -1.46 -13.52
C GLU A 150 -5.29 -2.43 -12.85
N THR A 151 -6.27 -2.93 -13.60
CA THR A 151 -7.22 -3.93 -13.08
C THR A 151 -6.61 -5.32 -13.19
N ILE A 152 -6.47 -6.02 -12.06
CA ILE A 152 -5.87 -7.36 -12.01
C ILE A 152 -6.95 -8.44 -12.14
N ASP A 153 -7.99 -8.29 -11.33
CA ASP A 153 -9.10 -9.22 -11.25
C ASP A 153 -10.40 -8.45 -11.11
N CYS A 154 -11.44 -8.90 -11.79
CA CYS A 154 -12.75 -8.30 -11.76
C CYS A 154 -13.82 -9.38 -11.94
N VAL A 155 -14.72 -9.47 -10.97
CA VAL A 155 -15.87 -10.36 -10.96
C VAL A 155 -17.12 -9.50 -10.97
N GLU A 156 -17.81 -9.51 -12.10
CA GLU A 156 -19.07 -8.78 -12.28
C GLU A 156 -20.21 -9.39 -11.44
N GLY A 157 -21.18 -8.55 -11.08
CA GLY A 157 -22.42 -9.00 -10.43
C GLY A 157 -23.37 -9.70 -11.42
N GLU A 158 -24.29 -10.51 -10.92
CA GLU A 158 -25.23 -11.28 -11.76
C GLU A 158 -26.20 -10.41 -12.57
N VAL A 159 -26.53 -9.22 -12.10
CA VAL A 159 -27.52 -8.32 -12.72
C VAL A 159 -26.92 -6.95 -13.05
N ALA A 160 -26.23 -6.34 -12.10
CA ALA A 160 -25.55 -5.06 -12.26
C ALA A 160 -24.41 -4.96 -11.24
N GLY A 161 -23.44 -4.08 -11.53
CA GLY A 161 -22.34 -3.78 -10.62
C GLY A 161 -21.24 -4.83 -10.61
N ILE A 162 -20.38 -4.72 -9.59
CA ILE A 162 -19.18 -5.53 -9.41
C ILE A 162 -19.27 -6.25 -8.07
N LYS A 163 -18.98 -7.55 -8.05
CA LYS A 163 -18.98 -8.34 -6.83
C LYS A 163 -17.62 -8.24 -6.11
N ASN A 164 -16.54 -8.40 -6.86
CA ASN A 164 -15.17 -8.26 -6.36
C ASN A 164 -14.31 -7.63 -7.45
N ILE A 165 -13.44 -6.70 -7.09
CA ILE A 165 -12.42 -6.15 -7.99
C ILE A 165 -11.14 -5.89 -7.21
N THR A 166 -10.01 -6.20 -7.84
CA THR A 166 -8.68 -5.87 -7.32
C THR A 166 -7.96 -4.97 -8.32
N LEU A 167 -7.62 -3.77 -7.86
CA LEU A 167 -6.87 -2.75 -8.60
C LEU A 167 -5.43 -2.71 -8.10
N LYS A 168 -4.47 -2.68 -9.00
CA LYS A 168 -3.09 -2.29 -8.73
C LYS A 168 -2.98 -0.77 -8.88
N ILE A 169 -2.58 -0.08 -7.82
CA ILE A 169 -2.29 1.35 -7.84
C ILE A 169 -0.80 1.52 -7.70
N SER A 170 -0.17 2.01 -8.77
CA SER A 170 1.28 2.28 -8.81
C SER A 170 1.52 3.78 -8.77
N GLY A 171 2.26 4.23 -7.75
CA GLY A 171 2.50 5.64 -7.53
C GLY A 171 3.18 5.93 -6.20
N SER A 172 3.71 7.15 -6.06
CA SER A 172 4.41 7.56 -4.84
C SER A 172 3.47 7.57 -3.64
N PHE A 173 3.85 6.82 -2.60
CA PHE A 173 3.09 6.68 -1.35
C PHE A 173 1.68 6.10 -1.49
N ALA A 174 1.41 5.36 -2.57
CA ALA A 174 0.07 4.82 -2.86
C ALA A 174 -0.50 4.02 -1.68
N TYR A 175 0.28 3.09 -1.11
CA TYR A 175 -0.17 2.31 0.05
C TYR A 175 -0.48 3.18 1.26
N GLY A 176 0.38 4.16 1.55
CA GLY A 176 0.22 5.05 2.70
C GLY A 176 -1.11 5.80 2.70
N TYR A 177 -1.54 6.29 1.55
CA TYR A 177 -2.85 6.93 1.41
C TYR A 177 -4.00 5.90 1.44
N CYS A 178 -3.87 4.78 0.70
CA CYS A 178 -4.90 3.75 0.65
C CYS A 178 -5.15 3.07 2.00
N LYS A 179 -4.18 3.08 2.95
CA LYS A 179 -4.38 2.54 4.30
C LYS A 179 -5.54 3.23 5.04
N ALA A 180 -5.75 4.52 4.80
CA ALA A 180 -6.83 5.28 5.42
C ALA A 180 -8.22 4.84 4.94
N GLU A 181 -8.29 4.26 3.75
CA GLU A 181 -9.52 3.81 3.10
C GLU A 181 -9.88 2.35 3.45
N LYS A 182 -9.04 1.69 4.26
CA LYS A 182 -9.31 0.32 4.70
C LYS A 182 -10.50 0.29 5.66
N GLY A 183 -11.56 -0.42 5.28
CA GLY A 183 -12.74 -0.63 6.11
C GLY A 183 -14.03 -0.80 5.30
N VAL A 184 -15.16 -0.75 6.01
CA VAL A 184 -16.49 -0.89 5.40
C VAL A 184 -17.09 0.49 5.08
N HIS A 185 -17.45 0.69 3.81
CA HIS A 185 -18.12 1.89 3.30
C HIS A 185 -19.62 1.61 3.17
N ARG A 186 -20.42 2.42 3.86
CA ARG A 186 -21.87 2.29 3.89
C ARG A 186 -22.52 3.31 2.96
N LEU A 187 -23.39 2.83 2.07
CA LEU A 187 -24.26 3.65 1.24
C LEU A 187 -25.70 3.63 1.77
N VAL A 188 -26.33 4.80 1.83
CA VAL A 188 -27.77 4.96 2.09
C VAL A 188 -28.38 5.80 0.98
N ARG A 189 -29.16 5.17 0.11
CA ARG A 189 -29.87 5.84 -0.98
C ARG A 189 -31.22 5.16 -1.26
N ILE A 190 -32.02 5.79 -2.11
CA ILE A 190 -33.19 5.14 -2.73
C ILE A 190 -32.67 4.27 -3.88
N SER A 191 -32.88 2.95 -3.80
CA SER A 191 -32.35 2.03 -4.82
C SER A 191 -33.11 2.20 -6.14
N PRO A 192 -32.40 2.34 -7.29
CA PRO A 192 -33.02 2.33 -8.61
C PRO A 192 -33.54 0.94 -9.01
N PHE A 193 -33.10 -0.12 -8.32
CA PHE A 193 -33.48 -1.51 -8.61
C PHE A 193 -34.69 -1.99 -7.80
N ASP A 194 -35.17 -1.20 -6.84
CA ASP A 194 -36.39 -1.52 -6.08
C ASP A 194 -37.60 -0.77 -6.65
N SER A 195 -38.56 -1.54 -7.17
CA SER A 195 -39.81 -1.01 -7.74
C SER A 195 -40.63 -0.17 -6.75
N ASN A 196 -40.42 -0.33 -5.43
CA ASN A 196 -41.13 0.42 -4.40
C ASN A 196 -40.39 1.70 -3.94
N ALA A 197 -39.25 2.05 -4.56
CA ALA A 197 -38.44 3.21 -4.20
C ALA A 197 -38.14 3.29 -2.69
N LYS A 198 -37.93 2.15 -2.03
CA LYS A 198 -37.58 2.13 -0.61
C LYS A 198 -36.15 2.59 -0.43
N ARG A 199 -35.86 3.10 0.76
CA ARG A 199 -34.50 3.39 1.19
C ARG A 199 -33.78 2.07 1.45
N HIS A 200 -32.67 1.85 0.76
CA HIS A 200 -31.78 0.73 0.98
C HIS A 200 -30.51 1.18 1.69
N THR A 201 -29.89 0.25 2.41
CA THR A 201 -28.58 0.43 3.01
C THR A 201 -27.69 -0.69 2.51
N SER A 202 -26.58 -0.31 1.87
CA SER A 202 -25.63 -1.22 1.26
C SER A 202 -24.27 -1.06 1.88
N PHE A 203 -23.49 -2.13 1.85
CA PHE A 203 -22.14 -2.17 2.40
C PHE A 203 -21.19 -2.70 1.33
N ALA A 204 -20.01 -2.10 1.25
CA ALA A 204 -18.89 -2.62 0.50
C ALA A 204 -17.63 -2.50 1.37
N SER A 205 -16.79 -3.52 1.38
CA SER A 205 -15.51 -3.49 2.08
C SER A 205 -14.38 -3.15 1.13
N VAL A 206 -13.53 -2.23 1.55
CA VAL A 206 -12.30 -1.84 0.86
C VAL A 206 -11.12 -2.32 1.70
N ASP A 207 -10.23 -3.07 1.07
CA ASP A 207 -9.00 -3.57 1.68
C ASP A 207 -7.81 -3.06 0.86
N ALA A 208 -6.76 -2.61 1.55
CA ALA A 208 -5.54 -2.11 0.92
C ALA A 208 -4.36 -2.96 1.41
N THR A 209 -3.61 -3.53 0.47
CA THR A 209 -2.44 -4.37 0.74
C THR A 209 -1.23 -3.80 -0.01
N PRO A 210 -0.05 -3.67 0.61
CA PRO A 210 1.11 -3.16 -0.12
C PRO A 210 1.61 -4.21 -1.11
N GLU A 211 2.11 -3.76 -2.26
CA GLU A 211 2.89 -4.60 -3.15
C GLU A 211 4.23 -4.89 -2.50
N ILE A 212 4.58 -6.17 -2.39
CA ILE A 212 5.87 -6.59 -1.88
C ILE A 212 6.50 -7.47 -2.94
N ASP A 213 7.39 -6.89 -3.74
CA ASP A 213 8.17 -7.60 -4.74
C ASP A 213 9.31 -8.35 -4.08
N GLU A 214 9.19 -9.68 -3.94
CA GLU A 214 10.36 -10.54 -3.74
C GLU A 214 10.16 -11.92 -4.38
N ASP A 215 11.05 -12.24 -5.31
CA ASP A 215 11.36 -13.62 -5.67
C ASP A 215 11.92 -14.32 -4.43
N ILE A 216 11.10 -15.16 -3.78
CA ILE A 216 11.54 -15.95 -2.63
C ILE A 216 12.54 -17.00 -3.13
N GLN A 217 13.82 -16.63 -3.19
CA GLN A 217 14.91 -17.56 -3.46
C GLN A 217 15.32 -18.24 -2.15
N VAL A 218 14.61 -19.32 -1.80
CA VAL A 218 15.04 -20.20 -0.70
C VAL A 218 16.32 -20.93 -1.10
N GLU A 219 17.46 -20.33 -0.79
CA GLU A 219 18.78 -20.93 -0.98
C GLU A 219 19.20 -21.67 0.30
N ILE A 220 19.22 -23.01 0.23
CA ILE A 220 19.55 -23.85 1.38
C ILE A 220 21.06 -24.07 1.42
N ARG A 221 21.73 -23.51 2.42
CA ARG A 221 23.16 -23.76 2.64
C ARG A 221 23.37 -25.17 3.20
N PRO A 222 24.39 -25.92 2.74
CA PRO A 222 24.68 -27.28 3.23
C PRO A 222 24.92 -27.35 4.75
N ASP A 223 25.44 -26.27 5.36
CA ASP A 223 25.75 -26.22 6.79
C ASP A 223 24.51 -26.14 7.68
N GLN A 224 23.35 -25.83 7.10
CA GLN A 224 22.08 -25.68 7.83
C GLN A 224 21.27 -26.98 7.88
N ILE A 225 21.74 -28.05 7.22
CA ILE A 225 21.04 -29.32 7.13
C ILE A 225 21.83 -30.45 7.78
N ARG A 226 21.13 -31.26 8.57
CA ARG A 226 21.62 -32.56 9.06
C ARG A 226 21.02 -33.66 8.21
N VAL A 227 21.87 -34.48 7.60
CA VAL A 227 21.45 -35.61 6.75
C VAL A 227 21.72 -36.91 7.50
N ASP A 228 20.65 -37.62 7.86
CA ASP A 228 20.72 -38.94 8.49
C ASP A 228 20.26 -40.01 7.50
N THR A 229 21.00 -41.12 7.40
CA THR A 229 20.67 -42.25 6.53
C THR A 229 20.27 -43.45 7.36
N PHE A 230 19.18 -44.11 6.99
CA PHE A 230 18.64 -45.24 7.74
C PHE A 230 17.97 -46.26 6.82
N ARG A 231 17.58 -47.41 7.36
CA ARG A 231 16.91 -48.47 6.58
C ARG A 231 15.46 -48.10 6.29
N ALA A 232 15.06 -48.27 5.04
CA ALA A 232 13.67 -48.04 4.63
C ALA A 232 12.73 -49.01 5.36
N SER A 233 11.59 -48.50 5.81
CA SER A 233 10.59 -49.30 6.54
C SER A 233 9.47 -49.68 5.59
N GLY A 234 9.36 -50.97 5.23
CA GLY A 234 8.31 -51.48 4.34
C GLY A 234 8.40 -52.98 4.05
N ALA A 235 7.30 -53.56 3.57
CA ALA A 235 7.22 -54.96 3.13
C ALA A 235 7.95 -55.14 1.78
N GLY A 236 9.28 -55.08 1.80
CA GLY A 236 10.15 -55.23 0.63
C GLY A 236 11.14 -56.38 0.77
N GLY A 237 11.62 -56.89 -0.37
CA GLY A 237 12.56 -58.02 -0.43
C GLY A 237 13.94 -57.75 0.21
N GLN A 238 14.89 -58.70 0.06
CA GLN A 238 16.22 -58.65 0.69
C GLN A 238 16.94 -57.30 0.57
N HIS A 239 16.79 -56.58 -0.55
CA HIS A 239 17.43 -55.28 -0.77
C HIS A 239 17.01 -54.18 0.23
N VAL A 240 15.77 -54.24 0.75
CA VAL A 240 15.23 -53.26 1.71
C VAL A 240 15.78 -53.51 3.13
N ASN A 241 16.12 -54.76 3.45
CA ASN A 241 16.60 -55.13 4.79
C ASN A 241 18.12 -54.97 4.96
N THR A 242 18.88 -54.98 3.86
CA THR A 242 20.36 -54.97 3.89
C THR A 242 20.97 -53.60 3.55
N THR A 243 20.24 -52.71 2.87
CA THR A 243 20.79 -51.44 2.35
C THR A 243 20.17 -50.23 3.03
N ASP A 244 20.99 -49.29 3.49
CA ASP A 244 20.55 -48.03 4.12
C ASP A 244 20.17 -46.99 3.05
N SER A 245 19.06 -47.22 2.35
CA SER A 245 18.63 -46.37 1.22
C SER A 245 17.76 -45.17 1.63
N ALA A 246 17.15 -45.15 2.81
CA ALA A 246 16.27 -44.05 3.24
C ALA A 246 17.08 -42.87 3.79
N VAL A 247 16.63 -41.65 3.46
CA VAL A 247 17.31 -40.41 3.85
C VAL A 247 16.34 -39.53 4.64
N ARG A 248 16.80 -39.01 5.77
CA ARG A 248 16.14 -37.96 6.55
C ARG A 248 17.00 -36.71 6.49
N ILE A 249 16.38 -35.57 6.17
CA ILE A 249 17.04 -34.27 6.26
C ILE A 249 16.31 -33.44 7.31
N THR A 250 17.08 -32.90 8.25
CA THR A 250 16.60 -32.00 9.29
C THR A 250 17.23 -30.63 9.09
N HIS A 251 16.41 -29.60 8.95
CA HIS A 251 16.91 -28.22 8.93
C HIS A 251 17.10 -27.71 10.35
N LEU A 252 18.33 -27.34 10.71
CA LEU A 252 18.72 -27.05 12.09
C LEU A 252 18.06 -25.79 12.64
N SER A 253 17.85 -24.76 11.82
CA SER A 253 17.29 -23.48 12.27
C SER A 253 15.77 -23.50 12.38
N THR A 254 15.05 -24.19 11.48
CA THR A 254 13.58 -24.26 11.52
C THR A 254 13.04 -25.51 12.20
N GLY A 255 13.87 -26.52 12.44
CA GLY A 255 13.46 -27.81 13.01
C GLY A 255 12.63 -28.69 12.05
N ILE A 256 12.48 -28.31 10.78
CA ILE A 256 11.70 -29.07 9.81
C ILE A 256 12.42 -30.36 9.45
N VAL A 257 11.73 -31.48 9.61
CA VAL A 257 12.20 -32.81 9.25
C VAL A 257 11.47 -33.31 8.00
N VAL A 258 12.25 -33.82 7.05
CA VAL A 258 11.77 -34.44 5.82
C VAL A 258 12.39 -35.81 5.67
N THR A 259 11.61 -36.80 5.27
CA THR A 259 12.06 -38.18 5.04
C THR A 259 11.62 -38.66 3.68
N CYS A 260 12.50 -39.34 2.95
CA CYS A 260 12.19 -39.99 1.68
C CYS A 260 12.76 -41.41 1.65
N GLN A 261 11.94 -42.36 1.21
CA GLN A 261 12.27 -43.79 1.09
C GLN A 261 11.71 -44.40 -0.20
N ASN A 262 11.29 -43.57 -1.16
CA ASN A 262 10.54 -44.03 -2.34
C ASN A 262 11.44 -44.71 -3.37
N GLU A 263 12.70 -44.29 -3.49
CA GLU A 263 13.62 -44.81 -4.49
C GLU A 263 14.62 -45.81 -3.89
N ARG A 264 15.17 -46.67 -4.76
CA ARG A 264 16.19 -47.66 -4.36
C ARG A 264 17.55 -47.02 -4.11
N SER A 265 17.83 -45.87 -4.73
CA SER A 265 19.09 -45.15 -4.61
C SER A 265 19.05 -44.11 -3.49
N GLN A 266 20.09 -44.10 -2.66
CA GLN A 266 20.29 -43.11 -1.60
C GLN A 266 20.43 -41.69 -2.17
N ILE A 267 21.11 -41.52 -3.31
CA ILE A 267 21.36 -40.20 -3.93
C ILE A 267 20.03 -39.60 -4.41
N GLN A 268 19.18 -40.40 -5.05
CA GLN A 268 17.88 -39.95 -5.53
C GLN A 268 16.93 -39.61 -4.37
N ASN A 269 16.95 -40.41 -3.29
CA ASN A 269 16.22 -40.10 -2.06
C ASN A 269 16.72 -38.80 -1.41
N LYS A 270 18.04 -38.52 -1.45
CA LYS A 270 18.61 -37.26 -0.95
C LYS A 270 18.16 -36.06 -1.77
N GLU A 271 18.18 -36.14 -3.11
CA GLU A 271 17.69 -35.09 -3.99
C GLU A 271 16.19 -34.81 -3.78
N THR A 272 15.40 -35.86 -3.63
CA THR A 272 13.96 -35.76 -3.36
C THR A 272 13.69 -35.13 -2.00
N CYS A 273 14.45 -35.51 -0.96
CA CYS A 273 14.40 -34.86 0.34
C CYS A 273 14.78 -33.38 0.26
N MET A 274 15.76 -33.00 -0.56
CA MET A 274 16.17 -31.61 -0.75
C MET A 274 15.07 -30.77 -1.42
N LYS A 275 14.40 -31.33 -2.45
CA LYS A 275 13.23 -30.71 -3.10
C LYS A 275 12.07 -30.53 -2.12
N LEU A 276 11.76 -31.57 -1.34
CA LEU A 276 10.71 -31.53 -0.32
C LEU A 276 11.04 -30.56 0.82
N LEU A 277 12.31 -30.48 1.23
CA LEU A 277 12.75 -29.50 2.23
C LEU A 277 12.61 -28.08 1.71
N LYS A 278 13.01 -27.82 0.46
CA LYS A 278 12.81 -26.52 -0.19
C LYS A 278 11.33 -26.14 -0.27
N ALA A 279 10.46 -27.08 -0.64
CA ALA A 279 9.02 -26.85 -0.67
C ALA A 279 8.44 -26.52 0.72
N LYS A 280 8.83 -27.26 1.77
CA LYS A 280 8.37 -27.00 3.14
C LYS A 280 8.91 -25.70 3.73
N LEU A 281 10.16 -25.33 3.42
CA LEU A 281 10.73 -24.05 3.85
C LEU A 281 10.01 -22.89 3.17
N TYR A 282 9.75 -23.02 1.87
CA TYR A 282 8.95 -22.05 1.11
C TYR A 282 7.54 -21.91 1.69
N GLU A 283 6.85 -23.02 1.96
CA GLU A 283 5.52 -23.01 2.58
C GLU A 283 5.51 -22.32 3.95
N LYS A 284 6.50 -22.60 4.79
CA LYS A 284 6.65 -21.94 6.10
C LYS A 284 6.86 -20.43 5.95
N GLU A 285 7.72 -20.01 5.04
CA GLU A 285 8.02 -18.60 4.80
C GLU A 285 6.80 -17.84 4.24
N CYS A 286 6.04 -18.47 3.34
CA CYS A 286 4.74 -17.96 2.89
C CYS A 286 3.76 -17.81 4.05
N LEU A 287 3.64 -18.80 4.95
CA LEU A 287 2.76 -18.75 6.11
C LEU A 287 3.15 -17.66 7.12
N GLU A 288 4.44 -17.52 7.43
CA GLU A 288 4.95 -16.44 8.30
C GLU A 288 4.72 -15.05 7.68
N ARG A 289 4.82 -14.95 6.35
CA ARG A 289 4.54 -13.68 5.65
C ARG A 289 3.05 -13.39 5.63
N GLU A 290 2.20 -14.38 5.35
CA GLU A 290 0.76 -14.25 5.47
C GLU A 290 0.34 -13.84 6.88
N SER A 291 0.96 -14.40 7.92
CA SER A 291 0.63 -14.01 9.30
C SER A 291 1.05 -12.58 9.57
N LYS A 292 2.24 -12.15 9.12
CA LYS A 292 2.67 -10.73 9.22
C LYS A 292 1.74 -9.79 8.44
N ILE A 293 1.31 -10.17 7.25
CA ILE A 293 0.35 -9.40 6.45
C ILE A 293 -1.02 -9.36 7.13
N LYS A 294 -1.47 -10.47 7.75
CA LYS A 294 -2.72 -10.51 8.52
C LYS A 294 -2.63 -9.65 9.78
N GLU A 295 -1.49 -9.66 10.47
CA GLU A 295 -1.23 -8.76 11.61
C GLU A 295 -1.23 -7.29 11.18
N LEU A 296 -0.54 -6.96 10.08
CA LEU A 296 -0.56 -5.62 9.46
C LEU A 296 -1.96 -5.23 8.98
N GLY A 297 -2.72 -6.20 8.48
CA GLY A 297 -4.07 -6.03 7.99
C GLY A 297 -5.12 -5.91 9.10
N GLY A 298 -4.75 -6.10 10.37
CA GLY A 298 -5.68 -6.13 11.49
C GLY A 298 -6.75 -7.23 11.37
N GLU A 299 -7.61 -7.33 12.39
CA GLU A 299 -8.79 -8.18 12.30
C GLU A 299 -9.71 -7.64 11.20
N LYS A 300 -9.93 -8.43 10.13
CA LYS A 300 -10.94 -8.12 9.12
C LYS A 300 -12.29 -8.03 9.81
N MET A 301 -12.76 -6.81 10.01
CA MET A 301 -14.07 -6.59 10.61
C MET A 301 -15.15 -7.11 9.67
N ASP A 302 -16.15 -7.80 10.22
CA ASP A 302 -17.27 -8.31 9.44
C ASP A 302 -17.92 -7.19 8.62
N ILE A 303 -18.29 -7.51 7.38
CA ILE A 303 -19.03 -6.64 6.45
C ILE A 303 -20.49 -6.57 6.89
N ALA A 304 -20.69 -6.13 8.14
CA ALA A 304 -21.95 -6.13 8.85
C ALA A 304 -22.15 -4.79 9.56
N TRP A 305 -23.36 -4.61 10.08
CA TRP A 305 -23.74 -3.44 10.85
C TRP A 305 -22.79 -3.24 12.05
N GLY A 306 -22.22 -2.04 12.18
CA GLY A 306 -21.38 -1.64 13.32
C GLY A 306 -19.90 -1.40 12.99
N SER A 307 -19.39 -1.93 11.87
CA SER A 307 -17.97 -1.84 11.48
C SER A 307 -17.67 -0.78 10.40
N GLN A 308 -18.58 0.19 10.22
CA GLN A 308 -18.52 1.16 9.13
C GLN A 308 -17.54 2.30 9.43
N ILE A 309 -16.63 2.56 8.50
CA ILE A 309 -15.67 3.67 8.60
C ILE A 309 -16.22 4.96 7.99
N ARG A 310 -17.08 4.85 6.97
CA ARG A 310 -17.65 6.02 6.28
C ARG A 310 -19.08 5.77 5.86
N ASN A 311 -19.92 6.78 6.07
CA ASN A 311 -21.32 6.78 5.69
C ASN A 311 -21.54 7.76 4.53
N TYR A 312 -22.13 7.27 3.45
CA TYR A 312 -22.53 8.03 2.28
C TYR A 312 -24.06 8.06 2.23
N VAL A 313 -24.66 9.19 2.60
CA VAL A 313 -26.12 9.36 2.65
C VAL A 313 -26.55 10.26 1.51
N PHE A 314 -27.25 9.72 0.51
CA PHE A 314 -27.70 10.47 -0.67
C PHE A 314 -29.08 11.11 -0.46
N GLN A 315 -29.95 10.50 0.35
CA GLN A 315 -31.28 11.02 0.67
C GLN A 315 -31.62 10.72 2.15
N PRO A 316 -32.27 11.65 2.88
CA PRO A 316 -33.02 12.83 2.41
C PRO A 316 -32.18 14.13 2.35
N TYR A 317 -30.96 14.07 2.85
CA TYR A 317 -29.93 15.10 2.72
C TYR A 317 -28.67 14.43 2.17
N THR A 318 -27.82 15.21 1.51
CA THR A 318 -26.54 14.74 0.98
C THR A 318 -25.46 14.96 2.03
N LEU A 319 -24.87 13.88 2.55
CA LEU A 319 -23.76 13.95 3.50
C LEU A 319 -22.86 12.73 3.39
N VAL A 320 -21.55 12.98 3.31
CA VAL A 320 -20.51 11.97 3.53
C VAL A 320 -19.85 12.25 4.86
N LYS A 321 -19.81 11.24 5.74
CA LYS A 321 -19.23 11.37 7.09
C LYS A 321 -18.32 10.20 7.42
N ASP A 322 -17.08 10.48 7.81
CA ASP A 322 -16.18 9.49 8.39
C ASP A 322 -16.49 9.34 9.88
N THR A 323 -16.70 8.10 10.33
CA THR A 323 -17.07 7.82 11.73
C THR A 323 -15.86 7.87 12.66
N ARG A 324 -14.66 7.69 12.12
CA ARG A 324 -13.41 7.66 12.88
C ARG A 324 -12.99 9.08 13.25
N THR A 325 -12.87 9.95 12.24
CA THR A 325 -12.38 11.33 12.38
C THR A 325 -13.50 12.35 12.57
N LYS A 326 -14.76 11.95 12.38
CA LYS A 326 -15.95 12.82 12.40
C LYS A 326 -15.95 13.92 11.33
N TYR A 327 -15.00 13.90 10.39
CA TYR A 327 -14.98 14.81 9.25
C TYR A 327 -16.18 14.55 8.33
N GLU A 328 -16.81 15.62 7.85
CA GLU A 328 -18.03 15.54 7.05
C GLU A 328 -18.04 16.55 5.90
N VAL A 329 -18.59 16.11 4.77
CA VAL A 329 -18.69 16.88 3.53
C VAL A 329 -20.12 16.78 3.00
N GLY A 330 -20.75 17.93 2.73
CA GLY A 330 -22.13 17.98 2.22
C GLY A 330 -22.25 17.75 0.71
N ASN A 331 -21.18 18.01 -0.05
CA ASN A 331 -21.13 17.77 -1.49
C ASN A 331 -20.72 16.32 -1.78
N ILE A 332 -21.69 15.48 -2.16
CA ILE A 332 -21.42 14.07 -2.47
C ILE A 332 -20.76 13.91 -3.84
N ASP A 333 -21.16 14.73 -4.81
CA ASP A 333 -20.68 14.58 -6.18
C ASP A 333 -19.16 14.80 -6.27
N SER A 334 -18.63 15.78 -5.53
CA SER A 334 -17.18 15.99 -5.44
C SER A 334 -16.45 14.78 -4.85
N VAL A 335 -17.01 14.17 -3.79
CA VAL A 335 -16.44 12.98 -3.16
C VAL A 335 -16.47 11.79 -4.12
N MET A 336 -17.59 11.57 -4.82
CA MET A 336 -17.72 10.50 -5.82
C MET A 336 -16.87 10.75 -7.08
N ASP A 337 -16.50 12.01 -7.34
CA ASP A 337 -15.51 12.42 -8.35
C ASP A 337 -14.06 12.31 -7.85
N GLY A 338 -13.82 11.70 -6.68
CA GLY A 338 -12.50 11.37 -6.17
C GLY A 338 -11.85 12.46 -5.31
N ASP A 339 -12.62 13.39 -4.76
CA ASP A 339 -12.13 14.34 -3.74
C ASP A 339 -12.12 13.68 -2.34
N LEU A 340 -11.14 12.80 -2.12
CA LEU A 340 -11.00 12.01 -0.89
C LEU A 340 -9.92 12.55 0.06
N ASP A 341 -9.13 13.51 -0.40
CA ASP A 341 -7.91 13.96 0.27
C ASP A 341 -8.22 14.52 1.65
N GLY A 342 -9.31 15.29 1.80
CA GLY A 342 -9.75 15.80 3.10
C GLY A 342 -10.02 14.70 4.15
N PHE A 343 -10.61 13.57 3.74
CA PHE A 343 -10.86 12.45 4.65
C PHE A 343 -9.56 11.74 5.05
N ILE A 344 -8.68 11.53 4.06
CA ILE A 344 -7.41 10.82 4.27
C ILE A 344 -6.48 11.67 5.13
N HIS A 345 -6.40 12.98 4.88
CA HIS A 345 -5.59 13.91 5.66
C HIS A 345 -6.08 13.98 7.11
N ALA A 346 -7.41 14.05 7.33
CA ALA A 346 -7.97 13.99 8.68
C ALA A 346 -7.62 12.69 9.40
N PHE A 347 -7.66 11.55 8.69
CA PHE A 347 -7.29 10.25 9.25
C PHE A 347 -5.82 10.17 9.61
N LEU A 348 -4.93 10.64 8.72
CA LEU A 348 -3.48 10.66 8.97
C LEU A 348 -3.11 11.63 10.08
N LYS A 349 -3.82 12.76 10.23
CA LYS A 349 -3.61 13.70 11.36
C LYS A 349 -3.97 13.08 12.72
N GLU A 350 -4.93 12.17 12.78
CA GLU A 350 -5.39 11.56 14.04
C GLU A 350 -4.69 10.22 14.36
N PHE A 351 -4.33 9.43 13.34
CA PHE A 351 -3.80 8.07 13.49
C PHE A 351 -2.43 7.83 12.84
N GLY A 352 -1.86 8.81 12.13
CA GLY A 352 -0.60 8.71 11.39
C GLY A 352 0.64 9.05 12.19
#